data_AF-A0A401WG53-F1
#
_entry.id   AF-A0A401WG53-F1
#
_cell.length_a   1.000
_cell.length_b   1.000
_cell.length_c   1.000
_cell.angle_alpha   90.00
_cell.angle_beta   90.00
_cell.angle_gamma   90.00
#
_symmetry.space_group_name_H-M   'P 1'
#
loop_
_entity.id
_entity.type
_entity.pdbx_description
1 polymer ?
#
loop_
_entity_poly.entity_id
_entity_poly.type
_entity_poly.pdbx_seq_one_letter_code
_entity_poly.pdbx_strand_id
1 'polypeptide(L)'
;MTSTSEQHDQHCGPDPFPLPDAQQARAQRVHTALFRIAERHAATEEQRARQTHPSVLGPHEAVRLVAFLMSGAARLDEGEPEVDRADITAALTLLPLVRGELDELEAGLLRMARGRGMTWPEVAFGLGLGTPQAARQRYERLAGRIRAADEADEE
;
A
#
# COMPACT_ATOMS: atom_id res chain seq x y z
N MET A 1 -15.86 25.05 61.05
CA MET A 1 -14.74 25.75 60.39
C MET A 1 -14.48 25.02 59.07
N THR A 2 -15.13 25.43 57.97
CA THR A 2 -14.59 26.33 56.93
C THR A 2 -13.26 25.80 56.40
N SER A 3 -13.23 25.11 55.26
CA SER A 3 -13.29 25.62 53.87
C SER A 3 -11.91 25.51 53.22
N THR A 4 -11.95 25.47 51.88
CA THR A 4 -10.83 25.58 50.92
C THR A 4 -10.24 24.21 50.55
N SER A 5 -10.81 23.52 49.55
CA SER A 5 -10.65 23.80 48.10
C SER A 5 -9.20 24.04 47.71
N GLU A 6 -8.52 23.01 47.25
CA GLU A 6 -7.55 23.17 46.16
C GLU A 6 -7.81 22.07 45.13
N GLN A 7 -8.63 22.45 44.17
CA GLN A 7 -8.64 21.89 42.83
C GLN A 7 -7.19 21.87 42.33
N HIS A 8 -6.60 20.69 42.24
CA HIS A 8 -5.41 20.49 41.41
C HIS A 8 -5.88 20.31 39.97
N ASP A 9 -6.40 21.39 39.39
CA ASP A 9 -6.63 21.49 37.95
C ASP A 9 -5.26 21.79 37.32
N GLN A 10 -4.45 20.74 37.17
CA GLN A 10 -3.18 20.82 36.46
C GLN A 10 -3.46 21.13 34.99
N HIS A 11 -3.45 22.42 34.66
CA HIS A 11 -3.31 22.92 33.31
C HIS A 11 -1.98 22.40 32.74
N CYS A 12 -2.03 21.27 32.04
CA CYS A 12 -0.95 20.83 31.18
C CYS A 12 -0.89 21.77 29.97
N GLY A 13 0.04 22.72 29.98
CA GLY A 13 0.34 23.54 28.80
C GLY A 13 0.87 22.67 27.64
N PRO A 14 0.85 23.17 26.40
CA PRO A 14 1.35 22.43 25.25
C PRO A 14 2.82 22.03 25.49
N ASP A 15 3.12 20.74 25.31
CA ASP A 15 4.47 20.18 25.46
C ASP A 15 5.47 20.97 24.57
N PRO A 16 6.53 21.56 25.15
CA PRO A 16 7.53 22.29 24.38
C PRO A 16 8.31 21.41 23.38
N PHE A 17 8.19 20.09 23.46
CA PHE A 17 8.87 19.13 22.58
C PHE A 17 7.88 18.13 21.97
N PRO A 18 6.95 18.57 21.09
CA PRO A 18 5.99 17.67 20.50
C PRO A 18 6.69 16.56 19.71
N LEU A 19 6.25 15.32 19.94
CA LEU A 19 6.70 14.18 19.14
C LEU A 19 6.32 14.42 17.66
N PRO A 20 7.20 14.07 16.70
CA PRO A 20 6.88 14.17 15.28
C PRO A 20 5.60 13.39 14.94
N ASP A 21 4.71 13.98 14.14
CA ASP A 21 3.50 13.33 13.68
C ASP A 21 3.85 12.11 12.79
N ALA A 22 3.55 10.91 13.31
CA ALA A 22 3.83 9.65 12.64
C ALA A 22 3.09 9.52 11.29
N GLN A 23 1.89 10.09 11.15
CA GLN A 23 1.12 10.07 9.91
C GLN A 23 1.75 10.98 8.87
N GLN A 24 2.13 12.21 9.24
CA GLN A 24 2.83 13.13 8.35
C GLN A 24 4.18 12.56 7.91
N ALA A 25 4.97 12.00 8.83
CA ALA A 25 6.23 11.36 8.52
C ALA A 25 6.04 10.17 7.55
N ARG A 26 4.96 9.39 7.69
CA ARG A 26 4.61 8.32 6.75
C ARG A 26 4.27 8.87 5.37
N ALA A 27 3.45 9.92 5.28
CA ALA A 27 3.08 10.53 4.01
C ALA A 27 4.30 11.08 3.25
N GLN A 28 5.21 11.75 3.95
CA GLN A 28 6.47 12.24 3.38
C GLN A 28 7.35 11.10 2.83
N ARG A 29 7.45 9.98 3.56
CA ARG A 29 8.19 8.80 3.07
C ARG A 29 7.58 8.21 1.82
N VAL A 30 6.25 8.10 1.76
CA VAL A 30 5.54 7.60 0.56
C VAL A 30 5.84 8.50 -0.64
N HIS A 31 5.71 9.82 -0.48
CA HIS A 31 6.04 10.77 -1.54
C HIS A 31 7.49 10.67 -2.00
N THR A 32 8.44 10.62 -1.05
CA THR A 32 9.88 10.49 -1.35
C THR A 32 10.19 9.20 -2.11
N ALA A 33 9.59 8.08 -1.71
CA ALA A 33 9.77 6.80 -2.37
C ALA A 33 9.21 6.83 -3.81
N LEU A 34 8.00 7.37 -3.98
CA LEU A 34 7.38 7.52 -5.30
C LEU A 34 8.25 8.39 -6.22
N PHE A 35 8.64 9.57 -5.74
CA PHE A 35 9.49 10.49 -6.51
C PHE A 35 10.80 9.84 -6.91
N ARG A 36 11.48 9.16 -5.97
CA ARG A 36 12.73 8.46 -6.25
C ARG A 36 12.60 7.38 -7.33
N ILE A 37 11.52 6.60 -7.31
CA ILE A 37 11.28 5.57 -8.33
C ILE A 37 10.93 6.23 -9.65
N ALA A 38 10.06 7.24 -9.65
CA ALA A 38 9.63 7.94 -10.85
C ALA A 38 10.81 8.57 -11.60
N GLU A 39 11.65 9.34 -10.91
CA GLU A 39 12.82 10.01 -11.49
C GLU A 39 13.83 9.02 -12.10
N ARG A 40 13.97 7.82 -11.51
CA ARG A 40 15.01 6.87 -11.91
C ARG A 40 14.55 5.82 -12.90
N HIS A 41 13.27 5.47 -12.85
CA HIS A 41 12.74 4.26 -13.50
C HIS A 41 11.44 4.50 -14.26
N ALA A 42 10.86 5.71 -14.20
CA ALA A 42 9.60 6.05 -14.86
C ALA A 42 9.60 7.50 -15.42
N ALA A 43 10.78 8.05 -15.73
CA ALA A 43 10.93 9.45 -16.14
C ALA A 43 10.40 9.68 -17.56
N THR A 44 10.60 8.72 -18.47
CA THR A 44 10.05 8.77 -19.84
C THR A 44 8.82 7.88 -19.99
N GLU A 45 8.11 8.07 -21.10
CA GLU A 45 6.93 7.27 -21.42
C GLU A 45 7.30 5.80 -21.65
N GLU A 46 8.40 5.52 -22.34
CA GLU A 46 8.91 4.16 -22.55
C GLU A 46 9.28 3.47 -21.23
N GLN A 47 9.80 4.24 -20.26
CA GLN A 47 10.10 3.72 -18.94
C GLN A 47 8.84 3.37 -18.15
N ARG A 48 7.79 4.20 -18.23
CA ARG A 48 6.46 3.94 -17.63
C ARG A 48 5.76 2.75 -18.28
N ALA A 49 5.86 2.65 -19.60
CA ALA A 49 5.24 1.60 -20.40
C ALA A 49 5.78 0.19 -20.08
N ARG A 50 6.88 0.05 -19.32
CA ARG A 50 7.34 -1.26 -18.82
C ARG A 50 6.34 -1.95 -17.90
N GLN A 51 5.43 -1.19 -17.31
CA GLN A 51 4.42 -1.69 -16.38
C GLN A 51 3.07 -1.94 -17.04
N THR A 52 2.87 -1.48 -18.28
CA THR A 52 1.61 -1.62 -19.02
C THR A 52 1.81 -2.60 -20.17
N HIS A 53 0.86 -3.50 -20.38
CA HIS A 53 0.82 -4.23 -21.64
C HIS A 53 0.05 -3.37 -22.66
N PRO A 54 0.67 -2.89 -23.77
CA PRO A 54 0.05 -1.87 -24.62
C PRO A 54 -1.31 -2.25 -25.22
N SER A 55 -1.62 -3.55 -25.26
CA SER A 55 -2.81 -4.10 -25.90
C SER A 55 -3.76 -4.86 -24.97
N VAL A 56 -3.42 -5.05 -23.69
CA VAL A 56 -4.25 -5.83 -22.76
C VAL A 56 -4.30 -5.15 -21.40
N LEU A 57 -5.52 -4.86 -20.94
CA LEU A 57 -5.78 -4.32 -19.61
C LEU A 57 -5.48 -5.38 -18.55
N GLY A 58 -4.63 -5.03 -17.57
CA GLY A 58 -4.31 -5.93 -16.46
C GLY A 58 -5.42 -6.00 -15.40
N PRO A 59 -5.52 -7.09 -14.61
CA PRO A 59 -6.54 -7.22 -13.56
C PRO A 59 -6.56 -6.05 -12.56
N HIS A 60 -5.38 -5.61 -12.10
CA HIS A 60 -5.26 -4.51 -11.16
C HIS A 60 -5.69 -3.16 -11.77
N GLU A 61 -5.46 -2.97 -13.07
CA GLU A 61 -5.86 -1.77 -13.80
C GLU A 61 -7.38 -1.72 -13.95
N ALA A 62 -8.01 -2.85 -14.29
CA ALA A 62 -9.46 -2.97 -14.39
C ALA A 62 -10.16 -2.64 -13.05
N VAL A 63 -9.68 -3.23 -11.95
CA VAL A 63 -10.21 -2.93 -10.60
C VAL A 63 -10.06 -1.44 -10.26
N ARG A 64 -8.90 -0.85 -10.55
CA ARG A 64 -8.64 0.57 -10.26
C ARG A 64 -9.50 1.50 -11.11
N LEU A 65 -9.73 1.16 -12.37
CA LEU A 65 -10.56 1.93 -13.30
C LEU A 65 -12.01 2.01 -12.79
N VAL A 66 -12.62 0.87 -12.45
CA VAL A 66 -13.99 0.82 -11.89
C VAL A 66 -14.08 1.67 -10.63
N ALA A 67 -13.13 1.54 -9.70
CA ALA A 67 -13.13 2.34 -8.47
C ALA A 67 -12.97 3.86 -8.73
N PHE A 68 -12.19 4.25 -9.74
CA PHE A 68 -11.97 5.66 -10.09
C PHE A 68 -13.19 6.28 -10.78
N LEU A 69 -13.84 5.54 -11.68
CA LEU A 69 -15.08 5.97 -12.31
C LEU A 69 -16.19 6.13 -11.26
N MET A 70 -16.35 5.17 -10.35
CA MET A 70 -17.36 5.25 -9.28
C MET A 70 -17.13 6.39 -8.28
N SER A 71 -15.87 6.74 -8.00
CA SER A 71 -15.52 7.82 -7.07
C SER A 71 -15.51 9.20 -7.73
N GLY A 72 -15.63 9.27 -9.06
CA GLY A 72 -15.47 10.50 -9.84
C GLY A 72 -14.01 10.98 -9.98
N ALA A 73 -13.05 10.15 -9.59
CA ALA A 73 -11.61 10.42 -9.79
C ALA A 73 -11.19 10.27 -11.26
N ALA A 74 -11.98 9.55 -12.05
CA ALA A 74 -11.92 9.50 -13.51
C ALA A 74 -13.28 9.89 -14.08
N ARG A 75 -13.30 10.40 -15.32
CA ARG A 75 -14.52 10.72 -16.06
C ARG A 75 -14.71 9.71 -17.18
N LEU A 76 -15.95 9.33 -17.42
CA LEU A 76 -16.36 8.60 -18.61
C LEU A 76 -16.17 9.48 -19.86
N ASP A 77 -15.83 8.83 -20.97
CA ASP A 77 -15.84 9.47 -22.28
C ASP A 77 -17.26 9.58 -22.84
N GLU A 78 -17.44 10.42 -23.87
CA GLU A 78 -18.75 10.63 -24.48
C GLU A 78 -19.28 9.33 -25.11
N GLY A 79 -20.46 8.89 -24.66
CA GLY A 79 -21.10 7.65 -25.14
C GLY A 79 -20.62 6.38 -24.45
N GLU A 80 -19.69 6.47 -23.49
CA GLU A 80 -19.32 5.35 -22.64
C GLU A 80 -20.45 5.04 -21.63
N PRO A 81 -20.82 3.77 -21.42
CA PRO A 81 -21.85 3.41 -20.46
C PRO A 81 -21.41 3.72 -19.03
N GLU A 82 -22.38 4.10 -18.19
CA GLU A 82 -22.17 4.24 -16.75
C GLU A 82 -21.78 2.90 -16.12
N VAL A 83 -20.91 2.94 -15.11
CA VAL A 83 -20.52 1.75 -14.33
C VAL A 83 -21.76 1.14 -13.68
N ASP A 84 -22.05 -0.11 -14.02
CA ASP A 84 -23.22 -0.82 -13.53
C ASP A 84 -22.91 -1.89 -12.48
N ARG A 85 -23.93 -2.65 -12.07
CA ARG A 85 -23.77 -3.72 -11.06
C ARG A 85 -22.91 -4.89 -11.56
N ALA A 86 -22.94 -5.19 -12.84
CA ALA A 86 -22.14 -6.24 -13.44
C ALA A 86 -20.65 -5.85 -13.44
N ASP A 87 -20.34 -4.58 -13.74
CA ASP A 87 -18.97 -4.05 -13.68
C ASP A 87 -18.40 -4.12 -12.27
N ILE A 88 -19.19 -3.74 -11.26
CA ILE A 88 -18.79 -3.85 -9.84
C ILE A 88 -18.52 -5.30 -9.48
N THR A 89 -19.40 -6.21 -9.92
CA THR A 89 -19.24 -7.65 -9.64
C THR A 89 -17.98 -8.19 -10.31
N ALA A 90 -17.70 -7.81 -11.56
CA ALA A 90 -16.47 -8.18 -12.26
C ALA A 90 -15.22 -7.67 -11.53
N ALA A 91 -15.20 -6.41 -11.09
CA ALA A 91 -14.09 -5.86 -10.31
C ALA A 91 -13.90 -6.59 -8.97
N LEU A 92 -14.98 -6.92 -8.26
CA LEU A 92 -14.91 -7.69 -7.02
C LEU A 92 -14.38 -9.12 -7.25
N THR A 93 -14.76 -9.76 -8.34
CA THR A 93 -14.24 -11.09 -8.73
C THR A 93 -12.75 -11.06 -9.03
N LEU A 94 -12.21 -9.95 -9.54
CA LEU A 94 -10.78 -9.80 -9.81
C LEU A 94 -9.95 -9.51 -8.55
N LEU A 95 -10.54 -9.05 -7.44
CA LEU A 95 -9.80 -8.67 -6.24
C LEU A 95 -8.93 -9.78 -5.63
N PRO A 96 -9.39 -11.05 -5.52
CA PRO A 96 -8.54 -12.14 -5.03
C PRO A 96 -7.28 -12.33 -5.89
N LEU A 97 -7.42 -12.32 -7.23
CA LEU A 97 -6.29 -12.42 -8.16
C LEU A 97 -5.31 -11.26 -7.96
N VAL A 98 -5.80 -10.02 -7.95
CA VAL A 98 -4.96 -8.82 -7.74
C VAL A 98 -4.23 -8.86 -6.40
N ARG A 99 -4.87 -9.37 -5.35
CA ARG A 99 -4.22 -9.53 -4.03
C ARG A 99 -3.11 -10.58 -4.09
N GLY A 100 -3.34 -11.70 -4.75
CA GLY A 100 -2.33 -12.73 -4.99
C GLY A 100 -1.10 -12.18 -5.72
N GLU A 101 -1.32 -11.50 -6.85
CA GLU A 101 -0.24 -10.85 -7.63
C GLU A 101 0.58 -9.87 -6.77
N LEU A 102 -0.07 -9.06 -5.94
CA LEU A 102 0.61 -8.12 -5.05
C LEU A 102 1.37 -8.83 -3.92
N ASP A 103 0.85 -9.92 -3.39
CA ASP A 103 1.52 -10.73 -2.37
C ASP A 103 2.79 -11.38 -2.91
N GLU A 104 2.74 -11.92 -4.13
CA GLU A 104 3.89 -12.48 -4.83
C GLU A 104 4.96 -11.43 -5.11
N LEU A 105 4.56 -10.26 -5.63
CA LEU A 105 5.45 -9.13 -5.86
C LEU A 105 6.11 -8.67 -4.56
N GLU A 106 5.34 -8.55 -3.47
CA GLU A 106 5.89 -8.19 -2.16
C GLU A 106 6.90 -9.24 -1.67
N ALA A 107 6.54 -10.53 -1.73
CA ALA A 107 7.44 -11.61 -1.31
C ALA A 107 8.72 -11.63 -2.15
N GLY A 108 8.62 -11.41 -3.47
CA GLY A 108 9.75 -11.30 -4.39
C GLY A 108 10.67 -10.13 -4.04
N LEU A 109 10.11 -8.94 -3.78
CA LEU A 109 10.86 -7.76 -3.34
C LEU A 109 11.57 -8.00 -2.00
N LEU A 110 10.91 -8.64 -1.04
CA LEU A 110 11.52 -8.99 0.24
C LEU A 110 12.68 -9.98 0.08
N ARG A 111 12.51 -11.02 -0.75
CA ARG A 111 13.62 -11.94 -1.08
C ARG A 111 14.79 -11.21 -1.73
N MET A 112 14.52 -10.32 -2.69
CA MET A 112 15.55 -9.52 -3.36
C MET A 112 16.26 -8.53 -2.42
N ALA A 113 15.54 -7.91 -1.49
CA ALA A 113 16.10 -7.02 -0.47
C ALA A 113 17.02 -7.79 0.49
N ARG A 114 16.55 -8.96 0.96
CA ARG A 114 17.34 -9.85 1.82
C ARG A 114 18.59 -10.39 1.11
N GLY A 115 18.47 -10.77 -0.16
CA GLY A 115 19.60 -11.18 -0.99
C GLY A 115 20.64 -10.07 -1.22
N ARG A 116 20.24 -8.80 -1.11
CA ARG A 116 21.12 -7.62 -1.14
C ARG A 116 21.64 -7.21 0.24
N GLY A 117 21.42 -8.01 1.27
CA GLY A 117 21.93 -7.78 2.62
C GLY A 117 21.09 -6.87 3.51
N MET A 118 19.96 -6.33 3.04
CA MET A 118 19.11 -5.45 3.86
C MET A 118 18.58 -6.19 5.10
N THR A 119 18.92 -5.72 6.29
CA THR A 119 18.53 -6.29 7.58
C THR A 119 17.03 -6.14 7.85
N TRP A 120 16.47 -6.96 8.75
CA TRP A 120 15.07 -6.83 9.14
C TRP A 120 14.67 -5.47 9.72
N PRO A 121 15.51 -4.77 10.51
CA PRO A 121 15.26 -3.38 10.87
C PRO A 121 15.14 -2.44 9.67
N GLU A 122 16.02 -2.55 8.67
CA GLU A 122 15.96 -1.73 7.45
C GLU A 122 14.71 -2.04 6.61
N VAL A 123 14.32 -3.32 6.54
CA VAL A 123 13.08 -3.74 5.88
C VAL A 123 11.86 -3.19 6.64
N ALA A 124 11.82 -3.30 7.97
CA ALA A 124 10.73 -2.76 8.78
C ALA A 124 10.59 -1.25 8.58
N PHE A 125 11.71 -0.52 8.59
CA PHE A 125 11.75 0.91 8.28
C PHE A 125 11.16 1.20 6.89
N GLY A 126 11.61 0.46 5.86
CA GLY A 126 11.12 0.62 4.48
C GLY A 126 9.62 0.33 4.33
N LEU A 127 9.10 -0.66 5.05
CA LEU A 127 7.67 -1.01 5.07
C LEU A 127 6.83 -0.09 5.99
N GLY A 128 7.46 0.80 6.76
CA GLY A 128 6.79 1.64 7.75
C GLY A 128 6.25 0.85 8.96
N LEU A 129 6.86 -0.28 9.29
CA LEU A 129 6.51 -1.12 10.43
C LEU A 129 7.28 -0.67 11.69
N GLY A 130 6.62 -0.75 12.85
CA GLY A 130 7.19 -0.31 14.12
C GLY A 130 8.30 -1.21 14.68
N THR A 131 8.43 -2.46 14.19
CA THR A 131 9.45 -3.40 14.70
C THR A 131 10.02 -4.31 13.59
N PRO A 132 11.27 -4.76 13.73
CA PRO A 132 11.86 -5.78 12.85
C PRO A 132 11.08 -7.10 12.85
N GLN A 133 10.51 -7.47 14.01
CA GLN A 133 9.70 -8.69 14.14
C GLN A 133 8.43 -8.62 13.30
N ALA A 134 7.77 -7.45 13.23
CA ALA A 134 6.59 -7.26 12.38
C ALA A 134 6.91 -7.49 10.90
N ALA A 135 8.09 -7.06 10.44
CA ALA A 135 8.53 -7.31 9.06
C ALA A 135 8.74 -8.80 8.80
N ARG A 136 9.42 -9.50 9.72
CA ARG A 136 9.64 -10.95 9.61
C ARG A 136 8.32 -11.73 9.59
N GLN A 137 7.41 -11.44 10.50
CA GLN A 137 6.10 -12.10 10.55
C GLN A 137 5.27 -11.84 9.29
N ARG A 138 5.32 -10.62 8.73
CA ARG A 138 4.66 -10.31 7.46
C ARG A 138 5.22 -11.17 6.33
N TYR A 139 6.54 -11.31 6.23
CA TYR A 139 7.20 -12.18 5.26
C TYR A 139 6.78 -13.65 5.42
N GLU A 140 6.77 -14.17 6.66
CA GLU A 140 6.35 -15.55 6.95
C GLU A 140 4.88 -15.80 6.55
N ARG A 141 3.98 -14.84 6.81
CA ARG A 141 2.57 -14.92 6.38
C ARG A 141 2.41 -14.87 4.86
N LEU A 142 3.20 -14.04 4.16
CA LEU A 142 3.21 -13.99 2.70
C LEU A 142 3.65 -15.32 2.10
N ALA A 143 4.78 -15.85 2.58
CA ALA A 143 5.31 -17.14 2.11
C ALA A 143 4.32 -18.29 2.36
N GLY A 144 3.62 -18.29 3.50
CA GLY A 144 2.59 -19.28 3.79
C GLY A 144 1.38 -19.19 2.86
N ARG A 145 0.91 -17.97 2.54
CA ARG A 145 -0.23 -17.78 1.63
C ARG A 145 0.08 -18.15 0.19
N ILE A 146 1.28 -17.82 -0.30
CA ILE A 146 1.71 -18.17 -1.66
C ILE A 146 1.77 -19.70 -1.80
N ARG A 147 2.39 -20.41 -0.84
CA ARG A 147 2.43 -21.88 -0.87
C ARG A 147 1.03 -22.50 -0.91
N ALA A 148 0.11 -21.99 -0.10
CA ALA A 148 -1.27 -22.49 -0.08
C ALA A 148 -2.05 -22.21 -1.37
N ALA A 149 -1.69 -21.15 -2.10
CA ALA A 149 -2.28 -20.85 -3.41
C ALA A 149 -1.73 -21.80 -4.48
N ASP A 150 -0.41 -22.04 -4.50
CA ASP A 150 0.21 -23.01 -5.41
C ASP A 150 -0.40 -24.42 -5.24
N GLU A 151 -0.63 -24.83 -3.99
CA GLU A 151 -1.26 -26.13 -3.66
C GLU A 151 -2.73 -26.21 -4.13
N ALA A 152 -3.46 -25.08 -4.18
CA ALA A 152 -4.86 -25.05 -4.59
C ALA A 152 -5.04 -25.07 -6.12
N ASP A 153 -4.06 -24.62 -6.88
CA ASP A 153 -4.07 -24.67 -8.36
C ASP A 153 -3.68 -26.05 -8.92
N GLU A 154 -3.11 -26.93 -8.08
CA GLU A 154 -2.74 -28.31 -8.43
C GLU A 154 -3.88 -29.34 -8.24
N GLU A 155 -4.99 -28.97 -7.57
CA GLU A 155 -6.18 -29.81 -7.33
C GLU A 155 -7.31 -29.57 -8.34
#